data_AF-A0A820CFV7-F1
#
_entry.id   AF-A0A820CFV7-F1
#
_cell.length_a   1.000
_cell.length_b   1.000
_cell.length_c   1.000
_cell.angle_alpha   90.00
_cell.angle_beta   90.00
_cell.angle_gamma   90.00
#
_symmetry.space_group_name_H-M   'P 1'
#
loop_
_entity.id
_entity.type
_entity.pdbx_description
1 polymer ?
#
loop_
_entity_poly.entity_id
_entity_poly.type
_entity_poly.pdbx_seq_one_letter_code
_entity_poly.pdbx_strand_id
1 'polypeptide(L)'
;MVRKKSVSSKVKRRKEAYKRRQQIHLRVSRSWRVLVLTIKAVKKFLSFKQKVSSDSSLPKTFENSEADVVTGNYAGFPNNSKKQVEFSNSIELNGEFNDLSIIEDVVEKLVSKVCRRENERKRQLQIRKDKKNSDILSNEVSTSKLSRQSRWLKKKCSHSLLFREKEFERSRIYYRNKYRNNNEFRAKEKARTNSCISVKYYTNTNFREKMKSQSKTYCFHKYHKDKFFHNKVKEQSNIHILNKYHTNSDFRRKYKANMKNQVLNRYYTDSSIQLKMIRRALISYRNNNTSMRQNSRRLYNQRRRILKKYTVRQSHQFAVIHRNLFMNNLKRFRQIIQEGPDYVCISCRLALFRNQVVPFVEQKYIKQNMSDEIKKRIQTYFNYSSSSQSKWI
;
A
#
# COMPACT_ATOMS: atom_id res chain seq x y z
N MET A 1 36.17 8.07 31.73
CA MET A 1 34.73 8.10 31.37
C MET A 1 34.55 7.77 29.88
N VAL A 2 33.73 6.78 29.50
CA VAL A 2 33.47 6.47 28.07
C VAL A 2 32.37 7.39 27.51
N ARG A 3 32.75 8.40 26.70
CA ARG A 3 31.80 9.29 26.01
C ARG A 3 30.83 8.47 25.14
N LYS A 4 29.54 8.49 25.47
CA LYS A 4 28.47 7.81 24.72
C LYS A 4 28.39 8.42 23.31
N LYS A 5 28.86 7.69 22.29
CA LYS A 5 28.74 8.10 20.88
C LYS A 5 27.29 8.46 20.54
N SER A 6 27.09 9.69 20.08
CA SER A 6 25.78 10.30 19.81
C SER A 6 24.92 9.47 18.86
N VAL A 7 23.60 9.62 18.93
CA VAL A 7 22.66 8.91 18.04
C VAL A 7 22.97 9.22 16.57
N SER A 8 23.32 10.48 16.25
CA SER A 8 23.75 10.90 14.91
C SER A 8 24.96 10.11 14.40
N SER A 9 25.99 9.89 15.22
CA SER A 9 27.18 9.12 14.82
C SER A 9 26.87 7.64 14.53
N LYS A 10 25.91 7.03 15.23
CA LYS A 10 25.46 5.65 14.97
C LYS A 10 24.62 5.54 13.70
N VAL A 11 23.77 6.53 13.42
CA VAL A 11 23.00 6.61 12.17
C VAL A 11 23.93 6.82 10.97
N LYS A 12 24.93 7.71 11.09
CA LYS A 12 25.94 7.96 10.03
C LYS A 12 26.69 6.67 9.65
N ARG A 13 27.26 5.95 10.62
CA ARG A 13 27.94 4.65 10.39
C ARG A 13 27.04 3.60 9.75
N ARG A 14 25.75 3.54 10.11
CA ARG A 14 24.79 2.60 9.49
C ARG A 14 24.49 2.96 8.04
N LYS A 15 24.30 4.25 7.72
CA LYS A 15 24.12 4.72 6.34
C LYS A 15 25.37 4.44 5.48
N GLU A 16 26.58 4.65 6.03
CA GLU A 16 27.84 4.35 5.35
C GLU A 16 28.03 2.84 5.08
N ALA A 17 27.76 1.99 6.07
CA ALA A 17 27.83 0.53 5.90
C ALA A 17 26.82 0.01 4.86
N TYR A 18 25.62 0.59 4.80
CA TYR A 18 24.62 0.27 3.78
C TYR A 18 25.08 0.71 2.37
N LYS A 19 25.59 1.94 2.23
CA LYS A 19 26.17 2.43 0.96
C LYS A 19 27.29 1.53 0.46
N ARG A 20 28.22 1.09 1.33
CA ARG A 20 29.31 0.16 0.95
C ARG A 20 28.76 -1.19 0.44
N ARG A 21 27.74 -1.76 1.09
CA ARG A 21 27.11 -3.01 0.63
C ARG A 21 26.41 -2.85 -0.72
N GLN A 22 25.68 -1.75 -0.94
CA GLN A 22 25.08 -1.46 -2.25
C GLN A 22 26.14 -1.26 -3.33
N GLN A 23 27.24 -0.56 -3.05
CA GLN A 23 28.35 -0.39 -4.02
C GLN A 23 29.00 -1.73 -4.41
N ILE A 24 29.18 -2.67 -3.47
CA ILE A 24 29.68 -4.02 -3.77
C ILE A 24 28.69 -4.77 -4.67
N HIS A 25 27.40 -4.77 -4.33
CA HIS A 25 26.37 -5.43 -5.13
C HIS A 25 26.27 -4.83 -6.56
N LEU A 26 26.33 -3.50 -6.68
CA LEU A 26 26.33 -2.81 -7.98
C LEU A 26 27.60 -3.11 -8.79
N ARG A 27 28.78 -3.22 -8.17
CA ARG A 27 30.01 -3.66 -8.85
C ARG A 27 29.86 -5.07 -9.40
N VAL A 28 29.43 -6.03 -8.58
CA VAL A 28 29.22 -7.43 -9.01
C VAL A 28 28.16 -7.53 -10.11
N SER A 29 27.04 -6.82 -9.99
CA SER A 29 25.99 -6.80 -11.01
C SER A 29 26.45 -6.16 -12.33
N ARG A 30 27.28 -5.10 -12.28
CA ARG A 30 27.92 -4.51 -13.47
C ARG A 30 28.91 -5.48 -14.12
N SER A 31 29.78 -6.14 -13.34
CA SER A 31 30.69 -7.17 -13.85
C SER A 31 29.95 -8.30 -14.55
N TRP A 32 28.84 -8.77 -13.98
CA TRP A 32 28.01 -9.81 -14.59
C TRP A 32 27.32 -9.34 -15.88
N ARG A 33 26.79 -8.11 -15.91
CA ARG A 33 26.22 -7.52 -17.14
C ARG A 33 27.25 -7.35 -18.24
N VAL A 34 28.47 -6.89 -17.92
CA VAL A 34 29.56 -6.79 -18.90
C VAL A 34 29.90 -8.16 -19.47
N LEU A 35 30.03 -9.20 -18.64
CA LEU A 35 30.32 -10.57 -19.08
C LEU A 35 29.20 -11.17 -19.95
N VAL A 36 27.93 -10.91 -19.63
CA VAL A 36 26.79 -11.33 -20.47
C VAL A 36 26.76 -10.55 -21.80
N LEU A 37 27.15 -9.27 -21.81
CA LEU A 37 27.21 -8.46 -23.03
C LEU A 37 28.38 -8.87 -23.94
N THR A 38 29.57 -9.16 -23.40
CA THR A 38 30.69 -9.68 -24.21
C THR A 38 30.37 -11.05 -24.80
N ILE A 39 29.77 -11.97 -24.03
CA ILE A 39 29.30 -13.27 -24.57
C ILE A 39 28.27 -13.07 -25.69
N LYS A 40 27.33 -12.13 -25.55
CA LYS A 40 26.36 -11.81 -26.62
C LYS A 40 27.02 -11.17 -27.84
N ALA A 41 28.01 -10.29 -27.66
CA ALA A 41 28.75 -9.67 -28.74
C ALA A 41 29.55 -10.71 -29.53
N VAL A 42 30.31 -11.57 -28.84
CA VAL A 42 31.05 -12.70 -29.45
C VAL A 42 30.10 -13.64 -30.19
N LYS A 43 28.96 -14.02 -29.60
CA LYS A 43 27.97 -14.86 -30.29
C LYS A 43 27.41 -14.19 -31.55
N LYS A 44 27.15 -12.87 -31.52
CA LYS A 44 26.67 -12.12 -32.69
C LYS A 44 27.75 -12.03 -33.78
N PHE A 45 29.00 -11.77 -33.40
CA PHE A 45 30.15 -11.73 -34.31
C PHE A 45 30.38 -13.08 -35.00
N LEU A 46 30.40 -14.19 -34.24
CA LEU A 46 30.50 -15.54 -34.80
C LEU A 46 29.34 -15.87 -35.75
N SER A 47 28.10 -15.49 -35.41
CA SER A 47 26.95 -15.68 -36.31
C SER A 47 27.01 -14.81 -37.58
N PHE A 48 27.70 -13.66 -37.53
CA PHE A 48 27.93 -12.81 -38.69
C PHE A 48 29.01 -13.40 -39.59
N LYS A 49 30.12 -13.90 -38.99
CA LYS A 49 31.18 -14.60 -39.71
C LYS A 49 30.68 -15.88 -40.40
N GLN A 50 29.77 -16.62 -39.79
CA GLN A 50 29.10 -17.77 -40.43
C GLN A 50 28.26 -17.36 -41.64
N LYS A 51 27.53 -16.24 -41.59
CA LYS A 51 26.75 -15.76 -42.74
C LYS A 51 27.62 -15.26 -43.90
N VAL A 52 28.65 -14.47 -43.60
CA VAL A 52 29.61 -14.01 -44.62
C VAL A 52 30.36 -15.20 -45.25
N SER A 53 30.58 -16.28 -44.50
CA SER A 53 31.16 -17.53 -45.01
C SER A 53 30.19 -18.42 -45.78
N SER A 54 28.87 -18.28 -45.63
CA SER A 54 27.87 -19.06 -46.37
C SER A 54 27.43 -18.37 -47.66
N ASP A 55 27.45 -17.03 -47.68
CA ASP A 55 27.06 -16.24 -48.85
C ASP A 55 28.21 -16.13 -49.89
N SER A 56 29.41 -16.63 -49.56
CA SER A 56 30.58 -16.66 -50.45
C SER A 56 30.77 -17.98 -51.22
N SER A 57 29.86 -18.95 -51.10
CA SER A 57 29.87 -20.19 -51.90
C SER A 57 28.70 -20.22 -52.87
N LEU A 58 29.00 -20.06 -54.17
CA LEU A 58 28.07 -20.32 -55.27
C LEU A 58 27.48 -21.74 -55.15
N PRO A 59 26.17 -21.94 -55.41
CA PRO A 59 25.53 -23.24 -55.23
C PRO A 59 25.95 -24.22 -56.33
N LYS A 60 26.43 -25.40 -55.93
CA LYS A 60 26.54 -26.54 -56.84
C LYS A 60 25.15 -27.14 -57.07
N THR A 61 24.73 -27.07 -58.34
CA THR A 61 23.90 -28.03 -59.09
C THR A 61 23.41 -29.27 -58.30
N PHE A 62 22.10 -29.47 -58.11
CA PHE A 62 21.06 -29.96 -59.05
C PHE A 62 20.95 -31.50 -59.13
N GLU A 63 19.72 -31.97 -59.43
CA GLU A 63 19.26 -33.37 -59.56
C GLU A 63 19.11 -34.14 -58.23
N ASN A 64 18.02 -34.87 -57.92
CA ASN A 64 16.68 -35.10 -58.52
C ASN A 64 15.74 -35.69 -57.43
N SER A 65 14.40 -35.75 -57.50
CA SER A 65 13.38 -35.29 -58.48
C SER A 65 11.97 -35.17 -57.82
N GLU A 66 11.03 -34.54 -58.52
CA GLU A 66 9.58 -34.85 -58.76
C GLU A 66 8.67 -35.53 -57.71
N ALA A 67 7.36 -35.26 -57.61
CA ALA A 67 6.49 -34.19 -58.15
C ALA A 67 5.13 -34.21 -57.41
N ASP A 68 4.44 -33.07 -57.29
CA ASP A 68 3.09 -32.91 -57.88
C ASP A 68 2.56 -31.46 -57.82
N VAL A 69 1.62 -31.13 -58.71
CA VAL A 69 1.22 -29.76 -59.09
C VAL A 69 -0.25 -29.46 -58.80
N VAL A 70 -0.59 -28.28 -58.25
CA VAL A 70 -1.73 -27.45 -58.70
C VAL A 70 -1.44 -25.95 -58.50
N THR A 71 -1.72 -25.15 -59.53
CA THR A 71 -1.58 -23.69 -59.68
C THR A 71 -2.77 -22.89 -59.12
N GLY A 72 -2.74 -21.56 -58.93
CA GLY A 72 -1.71 -20.55 -59.22
C GLY A 72 -2.24 -19.12 -59.06
N ASN A 73 -1.81 -18.22 -59.97
CA ASN A 73 -2.10 -16.78 -60.12
C ASN A 73 -1.08 -15.80 -59.50
N TYR A 74 -0.02 -15.54 -60.27
CA TYR A 74 0.78 -14.31 -60.21
C TYR A 74 0.73 -13.61 -61.57
N ALA A 75 0.44 -12.31 -61.59
CA ALA A 75 0.66 -11.44 -62.74
C ALA A 75 2.05 -10.81 -62.62
N GLY A 76 2.75 -10.64 -63.75
CA GLY A 76 4.16 -10.21 -63.76
C GLY A 76 4.42 -8.92 -64.52
N PHE A 77 5.58 -8.32 -64.20
CA PHE A 77 6.45 -7.49 -65.06
C PHE A 77 5.88 -6.13 -65.58
N PRO A 78 6.74 -5.10 -65.73
CA PRO A 78 7.82 -5.08 -66.71
C PRO A 78 9.24 -4.87 -66.17
N ASN A 79 10.22 -5.25 -67.00
CA ASN A 79 11.66 -5.08 -66.83
C ASN A 79 12.17 -3.71 -67.33
N ASN A 80 13.49 -3.51 -67.17
CA ASN A 80 14.37 -2.42 -67.69
C ASN A 80 14.58 -1.27 -66.68
N SER A 81 15.80 -0.75 -66.46
CA SER A 81 17.04 -0.85 -67.26
C SER A 81 18.34 -0.79 -66.43
N LYS A 82 19.45 -1.17 -67.08
CA LYS A 82 20.85 -1.11 -66.61
C LYS A 82 21.24 0.19 -65.88
N LYS A 83 22.06 0.05 -64.84
CA LYS A 83 23.34 0.77 -64.72
C LYS A 83 24.28 0.05 -63.76
N GLN A 84 25.52 -0.18 -64.20
CA GLN A 84 26.61 -0.63 -63.35
C GLN A 84 26.95 0.46 -62.34
N VAL A 85 27.29 0.06 -61.11
CA VAL A 85 28.14 0.85 -60.22
C VAL A 85 29.26 -0.07 -59.79
N GLU A 86 30.43 0.12 -60.38
CA GLU A 86 31.66 -0.48 -59.88
C GLU A 86 31.98 0.17 -58.53
N PHE A 87 32.06 -0.64 -57.48
CA PHE A 87 32.81 -0.29 -56.28
C PHE A 87 34.05 -1.18 -56.23
N SER A 88 35.08 -0.75 -56.95
CA SER A 88 36.44 -1.16 -56.69
C SER A 88 36.84 -0.72 -55.28
N ASN A 89 36.83 -1.64 -54.34
CA ASN A 89 37.58 -1.54 -53.09
C ASN A 89 37.80 -2.95 -52.52
N SER A 90 38.87 -3.59 -53.01
CA SER A 90 39.53 -4.68 -52.30
C SER A 90 40.10 -4.13 -51.00
N ILE A 91 39.31 -4.17 -49.91
CA ILE A 91 39.83 -3.91 -48.57
C ILE A 91 40.76 -5.06 -48.22
N GLU A 92 42.06 -4.78 -48.12
CA GLU A 92 43.06 -5.72 -47.65
C GLU A 92 42.76 -6.11 -46.20
N LEU A 93 42.17 -7.29 -46.00
CA LEU A 93 41.86 -7.85 -44.67
C LEU A 93 43.10 -8.38 -43.91
N ASN A 94 44.27 -7.78 -44.16
CA ASN A 94 45.52 -8.08 -43.48
C ASN A 94 45.69 -7.27 -42.16
N GLY A 95 44.80 -6.30 -41.89
CA GLY A 95 44.84 -5.48 -40.66
C GLY A 95 44.01 -6.00 -39.48
N GLU A 96 42.92 -6.75 -39.71
CA GLU A 96 41.93 -7.07 -38.66
C GLU A 96 42.30 -8.25 -37.74
N PHE A 97 43.38 -8.99 -38.03
CA PHE A 97 43.75 -10.18 -37.26
C PHE A 97 44.41 -9.89 -35.89
N ASN A 98 44.93 -8.68 -35.67
CA ASN A 98 45.51 -8.30 -34.38
C ASN A 98 44.45 -8.06 -33.28
N ASP A 99 43.25 -7.59 -33.64
CA ASP A 99 42.18 -7.39 -32.64
C ASP A 99 41.57 -8.71 -32.18
N LEU A 100 41.58 -9.76 -33.02
CA LEU A 100 41.12 -11.09 -32.63
C LEU A 100 42.04 -11.74 -31.60
N SER A 101 43.37 -11.66 -31.76
CA SER A 101 44.31 -12.22 -30.76
C SER A 101 44.22 -11.48 -29.42
N ILE A 102 44.01 -10.16 -29.44
CA ILE A 102 43.76 -9.35 -28.22
C ILE A 102 42.44 -9.77 -27.56
N ILE A 103 41.37 -10.01 -28.33
CA ILE A 103 40.07 -10.46 -27.80
C ILE A 103 40.19 -11.88 -27.21
N GLU A 104 40.88 -12.79 -27.89
CA GLU A 104 41.12 -14.15 -27.39
C GLU A 104 41.94 -14.14 -26.10
N ASP A 105 43.05 -13.40 -26.04
CA ASP A 105 43.88 -13.26 -24.83
C ASP A 105 43.12 -12.59 -23.67
N VAL A 106 42.27 -11.59 -23.95
CA VAL A 106 41.38 -11.00 -22.92
C VAL A 106 40.31 -11.99 -22.44
N VAL A 107 39.72 -12.78 -23.34
CA VAL A 107 38.76 -13.83 -22.99
C VAL A 107 39.43 -14.95 -22.20
N GLU A 108 40.61 -15.40 -22.60
CA GLU A 108 41.40 -16.43 -21.91
C GLU A 108 41.81 -15.94 -20.51
N LYS A 109 42.33 -14.72 -20.39
CA LYS A 109 42.63 -14.09 -19.09
C LYS A 109 41.40 -13.97 -18.21
N LEU A 110 40.21 -13.68 -18.76
CA LEU A 110 38.95 -13.66 -18.02
C LEU A 110 38.50 -15.06 -17.58
N VAL A 111 38.52 -16.04 -18.48
CA VAL A 111 38.15 -17.44 -18.20
C VAL A 111 39.11 -18.04 -17.16
N SER A 112 40.42 -17.91 -17.35
CA SER A 112 41.44 -18.35 -16.40
C SER A 112 41.26 -17.70 -15.02
N LYS A 113 40.91 -16.42 -14.96
CA LYS A 113 40.62 -15.70 -13.69
C LYS A 113 39.30 -16.15 -13.03
N VAL A 114 38.30 -16.57 -13.80
CA VAL A 114 37.07 -17.19 -13.29
C VAL A 114 37.35 -18.61 -12.79
N CYS A 115 38.05 -19.45 -13.57
CA CYS A 115 38.45 -20.81 -13.19
C CYS A 115 39.34 -20.82 -11.95
N ARG A 116 40.33 -19.93 -11.84
CA ARG A 116 41.14 -19.76 -10.61
C ARG A 116 40.25 -19.42 -9.41
N ARG A 117 39.28 -18.51 -9.56
CA ARG A 117 38.33 -18.16 -8.48
C ARG A 117 37.39 -19.30 -8.10
N GLU A 118 36.93 -20.10 -9.06
CA GLU A 118 36.05 -21.23 -8.76
C GLU A 118 36.82 -22.40 -8.14
N ASN A 119 38.09 -22.61 -8.53
CA ASN A 119 38.99 -23.57 -7.86
C ASN A 119 39.38 -23.10 -6.46
N GLU A 120 39.67 -21.81 -6.25
CA GLU A 120 39.85 -21.21 -4.92
C GLU A 120 38.61 -21.43 -4.04
N ARG A 121 37.40 -21.24 -4.61
CA ARG A 121 36.13 -21.49 -3.94
C ARG A 121 35.92 -22.96 -3.60
N LYS A 122 36.22 -23.89 -4.52
CA LYS A 122 36.19 -25.35 -4.28
C LYS A 122 37.18 -25.75 -3.20
N ARG A 123 38.42 -25.25 -3.24
CA ARG A 123 39.46 -25.47 -2.21
C ARG A 123 39.01 -24.95 -0.85
N GLN A 124 38.45 -23.74 -0.77
CA GLN A 124 37.89 -23.21 0.47
C GLN A 124 36.66 -23.99 0.97
N LEU A 125 35.83 -24.52 0.07
CA LEU A 125 34.71 -25.40 0.44
C LEU A 125 35.23 -26.75 0.97
N GLN A 126 36.29 -27.30 0.38
CA GLN A 126 36.92 -28.53 0.85
C GLN A 126 37.56 -28.31 2.22
N ILE A 127 38.38 -27.28 2.40
CA ILE A 127 38.93 -26.89 3.72
C ILE A 127 37.82 -26.69 4.76
N ARG A 128 36.65 -26.17 4.39
CA ARG A 128 35.48 -26.06 5.30
C ARG A 128 34.80 -27.40 5.59
N LYS A 129 34.76 -28.34 4.63
CA LYS A 129 34.27 -29.71 4.86
C LYS A 129 35.23 -30.48 5.75
N ASP A 130 36.52 -30.46 5.44
CA ASP A 130 37.57 -31.15 6.19
C ASP A 130 37.63 -30.61 7.63
N LYS A 131 37.55 -29.28 7.80
CA LYS A 131 37.44 -28.66 9.12
C LYS A 131 36.13 -29.01 9.85
N LYS A 132 35.00 -29.09 9.14
CA LYS A 132 33.74 -29.56 9.74
C LYS A 132 33.83 -31.02 10.18
N ASN A 133 34.56 -31.86 9.45
CA ASN A 133 34.77 -33.27 9.80
C ASN A 133 35.77 -33.43 10.96
N SER A 134 36.84 -32.62 11.02
CA SER A 134 37.73 -32.58 12.20
C SER A 134 37.02 -32.01 13.44
N ASP A 135 36.12 -31.05 13.26
CA ASP A 135 35.26 -30.53 14.33
C ASP A 135 34.26 -31.61 14.79
N ILE A 136 33.82 -32.54 13.93
CA ILE A 136 32.97 -33.68 14.32
C ILE A 136 33.76 -34.70 15.14
N LEU A 137 34.92 -35.19 14.67
CA LEU A 137 35.77 -36.13 15.45
C LEU A 137 36.26 -35.54 16.78
N SER A 138 36.59 -34.24 16.82
CA SER A 138 37.00 -33.59 18.07
C SER A 138 35.84 -33.30 19.03
N ASN A 139 34.58 -33.28 18.56
CA ASN A 139 33.41 -33.09 19.42
C ASN A 139 33.08 -34.32 20.28
N GLU A 140 33.35 -35.54 19.83
CA GLU A 140 33.13 -36.75 20.65
C GLU A 140 34.08 -36.78 21.86
N VAL A 141 35.36 -36.46 21.64
CA VAL A 141 36.34 -36.34 22.74
C VAL A 141 36.02 -35.12 23.63
N SER A 142 35.60 -34.00 23.05
CA SER A 142 35.32 -32.75 23.78
C SER A 142 34.04 -32.80 24.61
N THR A 143 32.98 -33.47 24.13
CA THR A 143 31.73 -33.65 24.88
C THR A 143 31.96 -34.49 26.15
N SER A 144 32.88 -35.46 26.13
CA SER A 144 33.27 -36.19 27.34
C SER A 144 33.92 -35.28 28.40
N LYS A 145 34.85 -34.39 28.00
CA LYS A 145 35.52 -33.42 28.88
C LYS A 145 34.55 -32.35 29.39
N LEU A 146 33.69 -31.80 28.52
CA LEU A 146 32.65 -30.84 28.90
C LEU A 146 31.59 -31.46 29.81
N SER A 147 31.22 -32.74 29.61
CA SER A 147 30.32 -33.48 30.49
C SER A 147 30.94 -33.70 31.87
N ARG A 148 32.23 -34.09 31.94
CA ARG A 148 32.99 -34.24 33.20
C ARG A 148 33.14 -32.89 33.92
N GLN A 149 33.49 -31.81 33.21
CA GLN A 149 33.54 -30.46 33.78
C GLN A 149 32.17 -29.96 34.25
N SER A 150 31.09 -30.20 33.50
CA SER A 150 29.72 -29.83 33.90
C SER A 150 29.28 -30.60 35.16
N ARG A 151 29.58 -31.90 35.25
CA ARG A 151 29.34 -32.70 36.47
C ARG A 151 30.16 -32.19 37.65
N TRP A 152 31.44 -31.87 37.45
CA TRP A 152 32.30 -31.30 38.49
C TRP A 152 31.80 -29.92 38.98
N LEU A 153 31.42 -29.02 38.06
CA LEU A 153 30.84 -27.72 38.38
C LEU A 153 29.50 -27.87 39.12
N LYS A 154 28.63 -28.79 38.71
CA LYS A 154 27.38 -29.11 39.45
C LYS A 154 27.70 -29.61 40.86
N LYS A 155 28.68 -30.51 41.03
CA LYS A 155 29.10 -31.03 42.35
C LYS A 155 29.72 -29.93 43.24
N LYS A 156 30.57 -29.05 42.68
CA LYS A 156 31.12 -27.87 43.37
C LYS A 156 30.04 -26.86 43.78
N CYS A 157 29.10 -26.52 42.89
CA CYS A 157 27.94 -25.67 43.20
C CYS A 157 26.96 -26.31 44.18
N SER A 158 26.95 -27.65 44.32
CA SER A 158 26.14 -28.34 45.32
C SER A 158 26.77 -28.23 46.72
N HIS A 159 28.08 -28.49 46.84
CA HIS A 159 28.78 -28.60 48.13
C HIS A 159 29.46 -27.31 48.64
N SER A 160 29.54 -26.23 47.85
CA SER A 160 30.17 -24.97 48.29
C SER A 160 29.27 -23.76 48.02
N LEU A 161 28.77 -23.16 49.10
CA LEU A 161 27.98 -21.92 49.07
C LEU A 161 28.77 -20.76 48.46
N LEU A 162 30.01 -20.54 48.90
CA LEU A 162 30.89 -19.49 48.36
C LEU A 162 31.16 -19.65 46.85
N PHE A 163 31.25 -20.89 46.35
CA PHE A 163 31.38 -21.14 44.91
C PHE A 163 30.06 -20.84 44.17
N ARG A 164 28.94 -21.29 44.72
CA ARG A 164 27.59 -21.03 44.19
C ARG A 164 27.30 -19.53 44.08
N GLU A 165 27.61 -18.74 45.12
CA GLU A 165 27.43 -17.28 45.12
C GLU A 165 28.30 -16.58 44.07
N LYS A 166 29.60 -16.92 44.01
CA LYS A 166 30.52 -16.37 43.00
C LYS A 166 30.05 -16.69 41.58
N GLU A 167 29.53 -17.89 41.34
CA GLU A 167 29.05 -18.30 40.01
C GLU A 167 27.68 -17.68 39.65
N PHE A 168 26.80 -17.46 40.64
CA PHE A 168 25.59 -16.66 40.45
C PHE A 168 25.91 -15.21 40.11
N GLU A 169 26.84 -14.56 40.81
CA GLU A 169 27.20 -13.17 40.53
C GLU A 169 27.89 -13.03 39.17
N ARG A 170 28.79 -13.96 38.80
CA ARG A 170 29.33 -14.06 37.43
C ARG A 170 28.23 -14.18 36.38
N SER A 171 27.26 -15.07 36.59
CA SER A 171 26.12 -15.27 35.69
C SER A 171 25.25 -14.01 35.58
N ARG A 172 25.00 -13.33 36.70
CA ARG A 172 24.26 -12.07 36.79
C ARG A 172 24.97 -10.92 36.07
N ILE A 173 26.29 -10.79 36.24
CA ILE A 173 27.12 -9.82 35.52
C ILE A 173 27.12 -10.11 34.01
N TYR A 174 27.32 -11.36 33.61
CA TYR A 174 27.24 -11.78 32.21
C TYR A 174 25.86 -11.45 31.61
N TYR A 175 24.77 -11.78 32.30
CA TYR A 175 23.41 -11.50 31.87
C TYR A 175 23.14 -9.99 31.74
N ARG A 176 23.56 -9.19 32.73
CA ARG A 176 23.44 -7.73 32.74
C ARG A 176 24.19 -7.11 31.56
N ASN A 177 25.40 -7.59 31.27
CA ASN A 177 26.21 -7.16 30.13
C ASN A 177 25.58 -7.58 28.78
N LYS A 178 25.07 -8.80 28.67
CA LYS A 178 24.35 -9.31 27.50
C LYS A 178 23.09 -8.48 27.21
N TYR A 179 22.28 -8.21 28.23
CA TYR A 179 21.08 -7.36 28.14
C TYR A 179 21.38 -5.90 27.81
N ARG A 180 22.52 -5.36 28.28
CA ARG A 180 22.98 -3.99 27.98
C ARG A 180 23.53 -3.83 26.57
N ASN A 181 24.24 -4.83 26.06
CA ASN A 181 25.00 -4.72 24.80
C ASN A 181 24.28 -5.35 23.59
N ASN A 182 23.44 -6.37 23.79
CA ASN A 182 22.68 -7.03 22.72
C ASN A 182 21.21 -6.57 22.72
N ASN A 183 20.82 -5.85 21.67
CA ASN A 183 19.45 -5.36 21.49
C ASN A 183 18.44 -6.46 21.14
N GLU A 184 18.86 -7.50 20.41
CA GLU A 184 17.99 -8.63 20.04
C GLU A 184 17.64 -9.47 21.27
N PHE A 185 18.64 -9.75 22.11
CA PHE A 185 18.46 -10.40 23.40
C PHE A 185 17.51 -9.60 24.30
N ARG A 186 17.67 -8.27 24.36
CA ARG A 186 16.76 -7.38 25.09
C ARG A 186 15.33 -7.43 24.56
N ALA A 187 15.14 -7.48 23.24
CA ALA A 187 13.82 -7.54 22.62
C ALA A 187 13.12 -8.88 22.91
N LYS A 188 13.83 -10.00 22.74
CA LYS A 188 13.35 -11.35 23.06
C LYS A 188 12.96 -11.46 24.54
N GLU A 189 13.81 -10.97 25.44
CA GLU A 189 13.51 -11.03 26.87
C GLU A 189 12.35 -10.11 27.27
N LYS A 190 12.24 -8.91 26.69
CA LYS A 190 11.07 -8.04 26.90
C LYS A 190 9.77 -8.66 26.39
N ALA A 191 9.82 -9.41 25.28
CA ALA A 191 8.66 -10.16 24.81
C ALA A 191 8.29 -11.30 25.77
N ARG A 192 9.29 -12.04 26.29
CA ARG A 192 9.09 -13.11 27.28
C ARG A 192 8.49 -12.57 28.57
N THR A 193 9.01 -11.49 29.14
CA THR A 193 8.48 -10.89 30.37
C THR A 193 7.07 -10.33 30.16
N ASN A 194 6.81 -9.64 29.04
CA ASN A 194 5.47 -9.19 28.70
C ASN A 194 4.47 -10.36 28.56
N SER A 195 4.88 -11.47 27.94
CA SER A 195 4.07 -12.69 27.83
C SER A 195 3.77 -13.29 29.21
N CYS A 196 4.78 -13.46 30.07
CA CYS A 196 4.59 -13.97 31.44
C CYS A 196 3.70 -13.05 32.30
N ILE A 197 3.85 -11.73 32.17
CA ILE A 197 3.02 -10.73 32.86
C ILE A 197 1.58 -10.79 32.34
N SER A 198 1.38 -10.93 31.03
CA SER A 198 0.07 -11.09 30.40
C SER A 198 -0.64 -12.34 30.91
N VAL A 199 0.02 -13.51 30.83
CA VAL A 199 -0.52 -14.77 31.36
C VAL A 199 -0.89 -14.63 32.83
N LYS A 200 0.02 -14.09 33.66
CA LYS A 200 -0.24 -13.87 35.10
C LYS A 200 -1.37 -12.87 35.38
N TYR A 201 -1.58 -11.87 34.52
CA TYR A 201 -2.68 -10.90 34.63
C TYR A 201 -4.04 -11.53 34.33
N TYR A 202 -4.11 -12.51 33.42
CA TYR A 202 -5.34 -13.25 33.15
C TYR A 202 -5.62 -14.36 34.17
N THR A 203 -4.59 -15.12 34.60
CA THR A 203 -4.76 -16.27 35.49
C THR A 203 -4.80 -15.94 36.98
N ASN A 204 -4.17 -14.85 37.44
CA ASN A 204 -4.08 -14.51 38.86
C ASN A 204 -4.85 -13.23 39.20
N THR A 205 -5.99 -13.39 39.86
CA THR A 205 -6.90 -12.32 40.29
C THR A 205 -6.21 -11.28 41.18
N ASN A 206 -5.46 -11.70 42.20
CA ASN A 206 -4.76 -10.81 43.12
C ASN A 206 -3.69 -9.96 42.41
N PHE A 207 -2.96 -10.55 41.46
CA PHE A 207 -2.00 -9.82 40.62
C PHE A 207 -2.70 -8.83 39.69
N ARG A 208 -3.83 -9.22 39.10
CA ARG A 208 -4.67 -8.35 38.24
C ARG A 208 -5.18 -7.12 38.99
N GLU A 209 -5.79 -7.30 40.16
CA GLU A 209 -6.32 -6.19 40.95
C GLU A 209 -5.20 -5.30 41.53
N LYS A 210 -4.05 -5.88 41.92
CA LYS A 210 -2.86 -5.10 42.31
C LYS A 210 -2.29 -4.26 41.16
N MET A 211 -2.29 -4.77 39.93
CA MET A 211 -1.87 -4.01 38.74
C MET A 211 -2.88 -2.91 38.37
N LYS A 212 -4.20 -3.18 38.49
CA LYS A 212 -5.24 -2.16 38.31
C LYS A 212 -5.12 -1.03 39.34
N SER A 213 -4.92 -1.34 40.62
CA SER A 213 -4.80 -0.31 41.66
C SER A 213 -3.54 0.53 41.48
N GLN A 214 -2.39 -0.10 41.18
CA GLN A 214 -1.15 0.62 40.85
C GLN A 214 -1.31 1.51 39.60
N SER A 215 -1.99 1.02 38.55
CA SER A 215 -2.28 1.82 37.35
C SER A 215 -3.21 3.00 37.67
N LYS A 216 -4.25 2.80 38.49
CA LYS A 216 -5.15 3.86 38.96
C LYS A 216 -4.38 4.94 39.75
N THR A 217 -3.54 4.53 40.70
CA THR A 217 -2.71 5.46 41.50
C THR A 217 -1.71 6.22 40.62
N TYR A 218 -1.04 5.55 39.67
CA TYR A 218 -0.14 6.21 38.72
C TYR A 218 -0.88 7.23 37.83
N CYS A 219 -2.01 6.84 37.24
CA CYS A 219 -2.82 7.73 36.41
C CYS A 219 -3.36 8.93 37.21
N PHE A 220 -3.79 8.72 38.46
CA PHE A 220 -4.24 9.79 39.35
C PHE A 220 -3.10 10.75 39.70
N HIS A 221 -1.94 10.24 40.16
CA HIS A 221 -0.76 11.07 40.42
C HIS A 221 -0.31 11.85 39.19
N LYS A 222 -0.33 11.22 38.00
CA LYS A 222 0.01 11.89 36.75
C LYS A 222 -1.02 12.97 36.39
N TYR A 223 -2.31 12.71 36.55
CA TYR A 223 -3.38 13.66 36.27
C TYR A 223 -3.30 14.94 37.14
N HIS A 224 -2.78 14.85 38.36
CA HIS A 224 -2.59 16.01 39.22
C HIS A 224 -1.22 16.69 39.08
N LYS A 225 -0.14 15.96 38.73
CA LYS A 225 1.22 16.52 38.60
C LYS A 225 1.59 16.99 37.20
N ASP A 226 1.03 16.38 36.15
CA ASP A 226 1.33 16.67 34.75
C ASP A 226 0.17 17.46 34.12
N LYS A 227 0.34 18.80 34.04
CA LYS A 227 -0.66 19.74 33.49
C LYS A 227 -0.99 19.44 32.01
N PHE A 228 -0.06 18.90 31.24
CA PHE A 228 -0.31 18.52 29.84
C PHE A 228 -1.19 17.27 29.78
N PHE A 229 -0.88 16.25 30.59
CA PHE A 229 -1.71 15.05 30.69
C PHE A 229 -3.11 15.37 31.24
N HIS A 230 -3.22 16.24 32.25
CA HIS A 230 -4.51 16.77 32.75
C HIS A 230 -5.36 17.36 31.63
N ASN A 231 -4.82 18.33 30.89
CA ASN A 231 -5.52 19.01 29.81
C ASN A 231 -5.97 18.03 28.72
N LYS A 232 -5.10 17.10 28.31
CA LYS A 232 -5.42 16.09 27.30
C LYS A 232 -6.56 15.16 27.72
N VAL A 233 -6.56 14.69 28.98
CA VAL A 233 -7.65 13.86 29.51
C VAL A 233 -8.96 14.64 29.58
N LYS A 234 -8.91 15.91 30.02
CA LYS A 234 -10.07 16.80 30.07
C LYS A 234 -10.66 17.06 28.67
N GLU A 235 -9.82 17.35 27.69
CA GLU A 235 -10.20 17.52 26.29
C GLU A 235 -10.88 16.26 25.72
N GLN A 236 -10.30 15.08 25.93
CA GLN A 236 -10.91 13.81 25.51
C GLN A 236 -12.26 13.56 26.19
N SER A 237 -12.41 13.88 27.48
CA SER A 237 -13.71 13.78 28.16
C SER A 237 -14.75 14.75 27.61
N ASN A 238 -14.34 15.97 27.24
CA ASN A 238 -15.23 16.97 26.63
C ASN A 238 -15.70 16.50 25.24
N ILE A 239 -14.78 15.98 24.41
CA ILE A 239 -15.11 15.40 23.10
C ILE A 239 -16.11 14.23 23.26
N HIS A 240 -15.89 13.34 24.22
CA HIS A 240 -16.83 12.25 24.49
C HIS A 240 -18.22 12.75 24.92
N ILE A 241 -18.29 13.73 25.82
CA ILE A 241 -19.55 14.33 26.27
C ILE A 241 -20.27 15.04 25.12
N LEU A 242 -19.56 15.81 24.29
CA LEU A 242 -20.11 16.48 23.11
C LEU A 242 -20.68 15.46 22.13
N ASN A 243 -19.88 14.46 21.74
CA ASN A 243 -20.32 13.40 20.83
C ASN A 243 -21.58 12.71 21.37
N LYS A 244 -21.61 12.34 22.66
CA LYS A 244 -22.77 11.72 23.30
C LYS A 244 -23.99 12.65 23.38
N TYR A 245 -23.77 13.95 23.57
CA TYR A 245 -24.83 14.97 23.59
C TYR A 245 -25.47 15.22 22.22
N HIS A 246 -24.69 15.10 21.13
CA HIS A 246 -25.21 15.23 19.78
C HIS A 246 -25.89 13.95 19.27
N THR A 247 -25.34 12.77 19.58
CA THR A 247 -25.86 11.48 19.08
C THR A 247 -26.99 10.88 19.92
N ASN A 248 -27.00 11.07 21.24
CA ASN A 248 -27.96 10.42 22.13
C ASN A 248 -28.98 11.43 22.71
N SER A 249 -30.22 11.34 22.23
CA SER A 249 -31.35 12.20 22.60
C SER A 249 -31.70 12.14 24.08
N ASP A 250 -31.62 10.96 24.70
CA ASP A 250 -31.93 10.74 26.11
C ASP A 250 -30.86 11.28 27.03
N PHE A 251 -29.59 11.04 26.70
CA PHE A 251 -28.46 11.67 27.39
C PHE A 251 -28.56 13.19 27.31
N ARG A 252 -28.83 13.75 26.12
CA ARG A 252 -29.07 15.19 25.93
C ARG A 252 -30.21 15.72 26.80
N ARG A 253 -31.33 14.99 26.89
CA ARG A 253 -32.50 15.33 27.73
C ARG A 253 -32.14 15.32 29.23
N LYS A 254 -31.55 14.22 29.72
CA LYS A 254 -31.10 14.07 31.12
C LYS A 254 -30.02 15.10 31.50
N TYR A 255 -29.06 15.36 30.61
CA TYR A 255 -28.00 16.36 30.80
C TYR A 255 -28.56 17.78 30.92
N LYS A 256 -29.50 18.17 30.03
CA LYS A 256 -30.20 19.47 30.13
C LYS A 256 -30.98 19.61 31.44
N ALA A 257 -31.69 18.57 31.86
CA ALA A 257 -32.44 18.58 33.12
C ALA A 257 -31.50 18.74 34.33
N ASN A 258 -30.41 17.97 34.39
CA ASN A 258 -29.41 18.07 35.47
C ASN A 258 -28.76 19.47 35.50
N MET A 259 -28.36 20.01 34.35
CA MET A 259 -27.81 21.37 34.26
C MET A 259 -28.83 22.45 34.68
N LYS A 260 -30.11 22.31 34.31
CA LYS A 260 -31.18 23.20 34.78
C LYS A 260 -31.31 23.14 36.30
N ASN A 261 -31.35 21.94 36.88
CA ASN A 261 -31.47 21.75 38.33
C ASN A 261 -30.25 22.29 39.08
N GLN A 262 -29.03 22.09 38.58
CA GLN A 262 -27.82 22.67 39.19
C GLN A 262 -27.85 24.21 39.19
N VAL A 263 -28.33 24.83 38.12
CA VAL A 263 -28.48 26.29 38.05
C VAL A 263 -29.59 26.78 38.98
N LEU A 264 -30.75 26.10 39.03
CA LEU A 264 -31.83 26.45 39.94
C LEU A 264 -31.41 26.30 41.40
N ASN A 265 -30.79 25.19 41.79
CA ASN A 265 -30.29 24.97 43.15
C ASN A 265 -29.34 26.11 43.54
N ARG A 266 -28.35 26.45 42.69
CA ARG A 266 -27.45 27.58 42.93
C ARG A 266 -28.17 28.93 43.02
N TYR A 267 -29.20 29.15 42.22
CA TYR A 267 -30.00 30.37 42.26
C TYR A 267 -30.77 30.53 43.58
N TYR A 268 -31.26 29.42 44.17
CA TYR A 268 -31.94 29.44 45.47
C TYR A 268 -30.99 29.42 46.67
N THR A 269 -29.78 28.84 46.56
CA THR A 269 -28.82 28.76 47.69
C THR A 269 -27.83 29.91 47.75
N ASP A 270 -27.53 30.60 46.64
CA ASP A 270 -26.50 31.64 46.56
C ASP A 270 -27.10 32.98 46.07
N SER A 271 -27.34 33.88 47.03
CA SER A 271 -27.81 35.25 46.80
C SER A 271 -26.94 36.02 45.78
N SER A 272 -25.63 35.78 45.73
CA SER A 272 -24.74 36.45 44.77
C SER A 272 -25.00 35.97 43.33
N ILE A 273 -25.33 34.68 43.15
CA ILE A 273 -25.73 34.11 41.86
C ILE A 273 -27.12 34.60 41.48
N GLN A 274 -28.05 34.66 42.44
CA GLN A 274 -29.40 35.19 42.26
C GLN A 274 -29.36 36.62 41.71
N LEU A 275 -28.63 37.53 42.38
CA LEU A 275 -28.45 38.93 41.96
C LEU A 275 -27.75 39.05 40.60
N LYS A 276 -26.73 38.22 40.31
CA LYS A 276 -26.08 38.18 38.99
C LYS A 276 -27.05 37.76 37.88
N MET A 277 -27.95 36.82 38.15
CA MET A 277 -28.96 36.38 37.19
C MET A 277 -30.04 37.45 36.97
N ILE A 278 -30.52 38.10 38.03
CA ILE A 278 -31.47 39.22 37.95
C ILE A 278 -30.86 40.38 37.14
N ARG A 279 -29.63 40.80 37.45
CA ARG A 279 -28.91 41.84 36.68
C ARG A 279 -28.77 41.47 35.20
N ARG A 280 -28.42 40.23 34.88
CA ARG A 280 -28.35 39.74 33.48
C ARG A 280 -29.71 39.76 32.78
N ALA A 281 -30.79 39.39 33.48
CA ALA A 281 -32.15 39.45 32.93
C ALA A 281 -32.57 40.89 32.63
N LEU A 282 -32.33 41.84 33.56
CA LEU A 282 -32.60 43.26 33.38
C LEU A 282 -31.80 43.88 32.22
N ILE A 283 -30.49 43.57 32.13
CA ILE A 283 -29.64 44.00 30.99
C ILE A 283 -30.18 43.41 29.68
N SER A 284 -30.56 42.13 29.66
CA SER A 284 -31.13 41.49 28.47
C SER A 284 -32.46 42.16 28.07
N TYR A 285 -33.35 42.43 29.03
CA TYR A 285 -34.62 43.12 28.82
C TYR A 285 -34.40 44.53 28.23
N ARG A 286 -33.54 45.34 28.86
CA ARG A 286 -33.16 46.69 28.37
C ARG A 286 -32.60 46.64 26.95
N ASN A 287 -31.70 45.69 26.67
CA ASN A 287 -31.10 45.51 25.34
C ASN A 287 -32.05 44.91 24.31
N ASN A 288 -33.12 44.22 24.71
CA ASN A 288 -34.14 43.62 23.84
C ASN A 288 -35.28 44.59 23.50
N ASN A 289 -35.56 45.55 24.39
CA ASN A 289 -36.63 46.54 24.26
C ASN A 289 -36.19 47.89 23.70
N THR A 290 -34.98 47.99 23.17
CA THR A 290 -34.61 49.15 22.34
C THR A 290 -35.48 49.20 21.09
N SER A 291 -35.95 50.40 20.73
CA SER A 291 -36.78 50.65 19.53
C SER A 291 -36.13 50.07 18.27
N MET A 292 -34.81 50.25 18.12
CA MET A 292 -34.00 49.64 17.06
C MET A 292 -34.18 48.12 16.98
N ARG A 293 -34.05 47.39 18.10
CA ARG A 293 -34.10 45.92 18.10
C ARG A 293 -35.52 45.38 17.96
N GLN A 294 -36.51 46.09 18.49
CA GLN A 294 -37.92 45.83 18.20
C GLN A 294 -38.21 45.97 16.70
N ASN A 295 -37.69 47.03 16.06
CA ASN A 295 -37.82 47.22 14.62
C ASN A 295 -37.08 46.14 13.81
N SER A 296 -35.83 45.78 14.18
CA SER A 296 -35.11 44.66 13.55
C SER A 296 -35.89 43.33 13.66
N ARG A 297 -36.53 43.07 14.80
CA ARG A 297 -37.38 41.88 15.00
C ARG A 297 -38.66 41.94 14.15
N ARG A 298 -39.28 43.11 14.00
CA ARG A 298 -40.42 43.34 13.10
C ARG A 298 -40.04 43.06 11.65
N LEU A 299 -38.93 43.65 11.18
CA LEU A 299 -38.39 43.46 9.82
C LEU A 299 -38.01 42.01 9.54
N TYR A 300 -37.34 41.32 10.48
CA TYR A 300 -37.03 39.89 10.35
C TYR A 300 -38.31 39.04 10.22
N ASN A 301 -39.30 39.27 11.08
CA ASN A 301 -40.58 38.56 11.02
C ASN A 301 -41.35 38.85 9.72
N GLN A 302 -41.31 40.09 9.22
CA GLN A 302 -41.90 40.47 7.94
C GLN A 302 -41.20 39.77 6.76
N ARG A 303 -39.87 39.81 6.69
CA ARG A 303 -39.07 39.06 5.70
C ARG A 303 -39.36 37.56 5.75
N ARG A 304 -39.44 36.95 6.94
CA ARG A 304 -39.78 35.53 7.11
C ARG A 304 -41.19 35.19 6.64
N ARG A 305 -42.19 36.06 6.90
CA ARG A 305 -43.57 35.90 6.37
C ARG A 305 -43.62 36.01 4.85
N ILE A 306 -42.88 36.97 4.27
CA ILE A 306 -42.76 37.16 2.82
C ILE A 306 -42.12 35.93 2.18
N LEU A 307 -40.97 35.48 2.67
CA LEU A 307 -40.29 34.28 2.18
C LEU A 307 -41.19 33.03 2.27
N LYS A 308 -41.93 32.84 3.37
CA LYS A 308 -42.89 31.73 3.50
C LYS A 308 -44.00 31.78 2.45
N LYS A 309 -44.50 32.98 2.08
CA LYS A 309 -45.47 33.13 0.98
C LYS A 309 -44.85 32.81 -0.38
N TYR A 310 -43.62 33.25 -0.65
CA TYR A 310 -42.90 32.97 -1.90
C TYR A 310 -42.59 31.48 -2.07
N THR A 311 -42.07 30.80 -1.04
CA THR A 311 -41.78 29.36 -1.12
C THR A 311 -43.04 28.52 -1.36
N VAL A 312 -44.17 28.88 -0.74
CA VAL A 312 -45.46 28.20 -0.99
C VAL A 312 -45.95 28.43 -2.42
N ARG A 313 -45.83 29.65 -2.97
CA ARG A 313 -46.16 29.92 -4.37
C ARG A 313 -45.28 29.11 -5.35
N GLN A 314 -43.97 29.05 -5.11
CA GLN A 314 -43.06 28.26 -5.93
C GLN A 314 -43.39 26.76 -5.87
N SER A 315 -43.65 26.19 -4.68
CA SER A 315 -44.02 24.76 -4.58
C SER A 315 -45.31 24.43 -5.32
N HIS A 316 -46.30 25.33 -5.33
CA HIS A 316 -47.51 25.14 -6.14
C HIS A 316 -47.23 25.21 -7.65
N GLN A 317 -46.40 26.15 -8.11
CA GLN A 317 -46.04 26.24 -9.53
C GLN A 317 -45.30 24.97 -10.02
N PHE A 318 -44.31 24.49 -9.26
CA PHE A 318 -43.63 23.23 -9.62
C PHE A 318 -44.57 22.03 -9.59
N ALA A 319 -45.48 21.93 -8.61
CA ALA A 319 -46.47 20.84 -8.56
C ALA A 319 -47.39 20.81 -9.79
N VAL A 320 -47.84 21.98 -10.28
CA VAL A 320 -48.65 22.10 -11.51
C VAL A 320 -47.84 21.69 -12.74
N ILE A 321 -46.59 22.17 -12.87
CA ILE A 321 -45.71 21.83 -14.00
C ILE A 321 -45.43 20.30 -14.04
N HIS A 322 -45.07 19.70 -12.89
CA HIS A 322 -44.82 18.26 -12.80
C HIS A 322 -46.09 17.44 -13.07
N ARG A 323 -47.27 17.88 -12.62
CA ARG A 323 -48.55 17.22 -12.93
C ARG A 323 -48.84 17.25 -14.43
N ASN A 324 -48.62 18.38 -15.11
CA ASN A 324 -48.85 18.49 -16.55
C ASN A 324 -47.87 17.61 -17.36
N LEU A 325 -46.59 17.58 -16.97
CA LEU A 325 -45.59 16.68 -17.56
C LEU A 325 -45.97 15.20 -17.35
N PHE A 326 -46.40 14.82 -16.15
CA PHE A 326 -46.85 13.46 -15.85
C PHE A 326 -48.06 13.07 -16.71
N MET A 327 -49.10 13.91 -16.79
CA MET A 327 -50.29 13.63 -17.59
C MET A 327 -49.98 13.53 -19.10
N ASN A 328 -49.05 14.34 -19.61
CA ASN A 328 -48.61 14.26 -21.01
C ASN A 328 -47.80 12.98 -21.29
N ASN A 329 -46.92 12.58 -20.37
CA ASN A 329 -46.20 11.30 -20.49
C ASN A 329 -47.15 10.10 -20.40
N LEU A 330 -48.17 10.17 -19.55
CA LEU A 330 -49.19 9.13 -19.41
C LEU A 330 -50.06 9.01 -20.67
N LYS A 331 -50.42 10.13 -21.31
CA LYS A 331 -51.06 10.14 -22.65
C LYS A 331 -50.19 9.44 -23.70
N ARG A 332 -48.91 9.81 -23.81
CA ARG A 332 -47.95 9.16 -24.74
C ARG A 332 -47.80 7.67 -24.47
N PHE A 333 -47.73 7.26 -23.20
CA PHE A 333 -47.64 5.86 -22.81
C PHE A 333 -48.90 5.06 -23.21
N ARG A 334 -50.09 5.65 -23.08
CA ARG A 334 -51.34 5.04 -23.58
C ARG A 334 -51.35 4.88 -25.10
N GLN A 335 -50.84 5.87 -25.85
CA GLN A 335 -50.71 5.77 -27.31
C GLN A 335 -49.77 4.63 -27.71
N ILE A 336 -48.59 4.53 -27.08
CA ILE A 336 -47.64 3.43 -27.31
C ILE A 336 -48.30 2.06 -27.04
N ILE A 337 -49.07 1.93 -25.96
CA ILE A 337 -49.81 0.68 -25.67
C ILE A 337 -50.87 0.38 -26.75
N GLN A 338 -51.55 1.40 -27.28
CA GLN A 338 -52.55 1.24 -28.35
C GLN A 338 -51.93 0.88 -29.71
N GLU A 339 -50.74 1.41 -30.00
CA GLU A 339 -49.95 1.07 -31.21
C GLU A 339 -49.44 -0.37 -31.18
N GLY A 340 -49.27 -0.94 -29.98
CA GLY A 340 -48.85 -2.32 -29.78
C GLY A 340 -47.33 -2.51 -29.80
N PRO A 341 -46.85 -3.74 -29.56
CA PRO A 341 -45.43 -4.03 -29.41
C PRO A 341 -44.70 -4.02 -30.75
N ASP A 342 -43.68 -3.15 -30.89
CA ASP A 342 -42.84 -3.03 -32.09
C ASP A 342 -42.04 -4.31 -32.44
N TYR A 343 -41.68 -5.12 -31.44
CA TYR A 343 -40.80 -6.27 -31.59
C TYR A 343 -41.37 -7.52 -30.91
N VAL A 344 -41.13 -8.68 -31.51
CA VAL A 344 -41.39 -9.98 -30.87
C VAL A 344 -40.09 -10.79 -30.87
N CYS A 345 -39.65 -11.19 -29.67
CA CYS A 345 -38.52 -12.09 -29.47
C CYS A 345 -38.79 -13.43 -30.17
N ILE A 346 -38.04 -13.78 -31.23
CA ILE A 346 -38.28 -15.03 -31.97
C ILE A 346 -38.10 -16.26 -31.06
N SER A 347 -37.03 -16.28 -30.25
CA SER A 347 -36.69 -17.41 -29.39
C SER A 347 -37.65 -17.62 -28.21
N CYS A 348 -38.26 -16.54 -27.71
CA CYS A 348 -38.98 -16.53 -26.43
C CYS A 348 -40.42 -15.99 -26.53
N ARG A 349 -40.86 -15.59 -27.73
CA ARG A 349 -42.16 -15.00 -28.09
C ARG A 349 -42.61 -13.80 -27.24
N LEU A 350 -41.73 -13.22 -26.42
CA LEU A 350 -41.98 -11.99 -25.69
C LEU A 350 -42.14 -10.82 -26.64
N ALA A 351 -43.30 -10.17 -26.57
CA ALA A 351 -43.58 -8.92 -27.24
C ALA A 351 -42.99 -7.75 -26.44
N LEU A 352 -42.25 -6.87 -27.11
CA LEU A 352 -41.47 -5.78 -26.49
C LEU A 352 -41.70 -4.49 -27.28
N PHE A 353 -41.93 -3.40 -26.55
CA PHE A 353 -42.01 -2.06 -27.13
C PHE A 353 -40.62 -1.50 -27.42
N ARG A 354 -40.51 -0.56 -28.36
CA ARG A 354 -39.23 0.03 -28.82
C ARG A 354 -38.40 0.74 -27.75
N ASN A 355 -39.02 1.13 -26.64
CA ASN A 355 -38.34 1.68 -25.46
C ASN A 355 -37.82 0.62 -24.47
N GLN A 356 -38.17 -0.66 -24.66
CA GLN A 356 -37.72 -1.79 -23.84
C GLN A 356 -36.57 -2.57 -24.50
N VAL A 357 -36.43 -2.49 -25.84
CA VAL A 357 -35.36 -3.14 -26.59
C VAL A 357 -34.17 -2.20 -26.72
N VAL A 358 -33.06 -2.52 -26.06
CA VAL A 358 -31.75 -1.94 -26.41
C VAL A 358 -31.22 -2.74 -27.60
N PRO A 359 -31.03 -2.13 -28.80
CA PRO A 359 -30.47 -2.85 -29.93
C PRO A 359 -29.03 -3.25 -29.62
N PHE A 360 -28.80 -4.55 -29.38
CA PHE A 360 -27.46 -5.10 -29.24
C PHE A 360 -26.83 -5.17 -30.63
N VAL A 361 -26.09 -4.11 -30.99
CA VAL A 361 -25.28 -4.09 -32.21
C VAL A 361 -23.84 -4.36 -31.81
N GLU A 362 -23.26 -5.47 -32.26
CA GLU A 362 -21.86 -5.78 -31.97
C GLU A 362 -20.94 -4.65 -32.43
N GLN A 363 -20.03 -4.21 -31.56
CA GLN A 363 -19.13 -3.09 -31.87
C GLN A 363 -18.23 -3.36 -33.08
N LYS A 364 -17.96 -4.63 -33.44
CA LYS A 364 -17.29 -5.01 -34.69
C LYS A 364 -18.16 -4.67 -35.91
N TYR A 365 -19.44 -5.09 -35.89
CA TYR A 365 -20.40 -4.82 -36.95
C TYR A 365 -20.66 -3.31 -37.14
N ILE A 366 -20.79 -2.55 -36.03
CA ILE A 366 -20.89 -1.07 -36.08
C ILE A 366 -19.68 -0.46 -36.82
N LYS A 367 -18.47 -0.95 -36.52
CA LYS A 367 -17.23 -0.38 -37.10
C LYS A 367 -17.06 -0.72 -38.58
N GLN A 368 -17.45 -1.92 -39.00
CA GLN A 368 -17.18 -2.43 -40.34
C GLN A 368 -18.28 -2.08 -41.37
N ASN A 369 -19.56 -2.12 -40.98
CA ASN A 369 -20.67 -2.24 -41.94
C ASN A 369 -21.72 -1.11 -41.89
N MET A 370 -21.49 -0.01 -41.16
CA MET A 370 -22.43 1.11 -41.08
C MET A 370 -21.84 2.44 -41.54
N SER A 371 -22.70 3.36 -42.01
CA SER A 371 -22.32 4.76 -42.26
C SER A 371 -22.14 5.51 -40.94
N ASP A 372 -21.24 6.52 -40.92
CA ASP A 372 -20.87 7.22 -39.69
C ASP A 372 -22.03 8.02 -39.05
N GLU A 373 -23.04 8.37 -39.85
CA GLU A 373 -24.25 9.04 -39.36
C GLU A 373 -25.12 8.10 -38.50
N ILE A 374 -25.24 6.83 -38.90
CA ILE A 374 -25.94 5.80 -38.12
C ILE A 374 -25.14 5.46 -36.86
N LYS A 375 -23.80 5.38 -36.95
CA LYS A 375 -22.93 5.16 -35.78
C LYS A 375 -23.16 6.24 -34.71
N LYS A 376 -23.16 7.53 -35.11
CA LYS A 376 -23.43 8.66 -34.20
C LYS A 376 -24.79 8.56 -33.52
N ARG A 377 -25.85 8.17 -34.24
CA ARG A 377 -27.20 7.98 -33.67
C ARG A 377 -27.26 6.84 -32.65
N ILE A 378 -26.54 5.73 -32.87
CA ILE A 378 -26.51 4.62 -31.90
C ILE A 378 -25.76 5.03 -30.62
N GLN A 379 -24.67 5.80 -30.76
CA GLN A 379 -23.83 6.22 -29.63
C GLN A 379 -24.54 7.18 -28.66
N THR A 380 -25.46 8.02 -29.14
CA THR A 380 -26.27 8.88 -28.26
C THR A 380 -27.27 8.11 -27.40
N TYR A 381 -27.82 6.98 -27.87
CA TYR A 381 -28.69 6.12 -27.07
C TYR A 381 -27.93 5.46 -25.89
N PHE A 382 -26.73 4.93 -26.14
CA PHE A 382 -25.90 4.33 -25.07
C PHE A 382 -25.53 5.33 -23.96
N ASN A 383 -25.26 6.59 -24.32
CA ASN A 383 -24.93 7.63 -23.34
C ASN A 383 -26.13 8.10 -22.50
N TYR A 384 -27.35 7.85 -22.95
CA TYR A 384 -28.56 8.23 -22.20
C TYR A 384 -28.86 7.27 -21.05
N SER A 385 -28.69 5.95 -21.27
CA SER A 385 -29.05 4.92 -20.28
C SER A 385 -28.22 5.01 -18.99
N SER A 386 -26.91 5.22 -19.12
CA SER A 386 -25.95 5.31 -18.01
C SER A 386 -26.16 6.50 -17.07
N SER A 387 -26.86 7.55 -17.51
CA SER A 387 -27.20 8.71 -16.68
C SER A 387 -28.28 8.42 -15.62
N SER A 388 -29.14 7.42 -15.87
CA SER A 388 -30.38 7.21 -15.13
C SER A 388 -30.24 6.43 -13.81
N GLN A 389 -29.18 5.62 -13.65
CA GLN A 389 -28.99 4.75 -12.48
C GLN A 389 -28.39 5.44 -11.25
N SER A 390 -28.01 6.72 -11.36
CA SER A 390 -27.20 7.43 -10.36
C SER A 390 -27.98 8.18 -9.26
N LYS A 391 -29.32 8.03 -9.18
CA LYS A 391 -30.20 8.83 -8.32
C LYS A 391 -31.19 8.04 -7.46
N TRP A 392 -30.69 7.02 -6.74
CA TRP A 392 -31.38 6.45 -5.57
C TRP A 392 -30.37 6.10 -4.46
N ILE A 393 -30.15 7.06 -3.56
CA ILE A 393 -29.61 6.91 -2.20
C ILE A 393 -30.41 7.87 -1.30
#